data_AF-A0A7X0ZG22-F1
#
_entry.id   AF-A0A7X0ZG22-F1
#
_cell.length_a   1.000
_cell.length_b   1.000
_cell.length_c   1.000
_cell.angle_alpha   90.00
_cell.angle_beta   90.00
_cell.angle_gamma   90.00
#
_symmetry.space_group_name_H-M   'P 1'
#
loop_
_entity.id
_entity.type
_entity.pdbx_description
1 polymer ?
#
loop_
_entity_poly.entity_id
_entity_poly.type
_entity_poly.pdbx_seq_one_letter_code
_entity_poly.pdbx_strand_id
1 'polypeptide(L)'
;MQKKLPDFTLKQTWENLEIELWELLRNKQQINVDVFLSDRGITSDILAYSKNGRFISNFQQYIVYLYCLNGEYQKAVDFIRTVADYDSYHGAERSFSIIGTFINKPKFGLDKSPYIHHLHEELNQSIEWENFLKTLDYNPFKLDEYRYDEDYFAEKPIFYLSKTVLSLKKSKCFFTGKKLAKGDYVYKVNWNQDEYHYFVEEALEDYPSLKENVYKYENNQYKLTDFSKHFTNVWVNQLFNTNQVTVDLLLDIIVYGYQASAPFELHSIYDFKDFEESKRQVYEAMGIKYIQLLWVLLKCGYEQVLLDKINQYPLYYGITLLVFDYPSFQEQVIKKLNIEGLEETYLLTRKSNMGLKNIKKLADFGRENPTFLDALSVSLQRYEYHLWAAYVYTPYLGNIQWGQHFKGKRGSQFYYFFIYHPEKLPILNECLRTRKLPSGISSGGWSQYVNLDSLYSTIIYYLTVTNQTEDFKYWSDERVMRRSSLSRDKIRQNVVKLGMM
;
A
#
# COMPACT_ATOMS: atom_id res chain seq x y z
N MET A 1 -33.84 7.69 4.45
CA MET A 1 -33.57 9.14 4.33
C MET A 1 -32.13 9.39 4.75
N GLN A 2 -31.21 9.60 3.81
CA GLN A 2 -29.86 10.05 4.13
C GLN A 2 -29.91 11.55 4.47
N LYS A 3 -29.67 11.91 5.74
CA LYS A 3 -29.41 13.31 6.10
C LYS A 3 -28.11 13.72 5.40
N LYS A 4 -28.19 14.65 4.45
CA LYS A 4 -27.01 15.35 3.94
C LYS A 4 -26.39 16.13 5.10
N LEU A 5 -25.23 15.67 5.59
CA LEU A 5 -24.40 16.46 6.50
C LEU A 5 -23.80 17.65 5.71
N PRO A 6 -23.63 18.83 6.36
CA PRO A 6 -23.06 20.00 5.70
C PRO A 6 -21.65 19.71 5.19
N ASP A 7 -21.35 20.21 3.99
CA ASP A 7 -20.05 20.13 3.34
C ASP A 7 -19.09 21.11 4.04
N PHE A 8 -18.47 20.66 5.14
CA PHE A 8 -17.45 21.43 5.84
C PHE A 8 -16.19 21.46 4.96
N THR A 9 -15.68 22.64 4.65
CA THR A 9 -14.34 22.85 4.09
C THR A 9 -13.28 22.38 5.11
N LEU A 10 -12.99 21.08 5.08
CA LEU A 10 -12.68 20.21 6.24
C LEU A 10 -11.19 20.09 6.65
N LYS A 11 -10.25 20.86 6.11
CA LYS A 11 -8.81 20.71 6.50
C LYS A 11 -8.34 21.87 7.38
N GLN A 12 -8.46 23.08 6.86
CA GLN A 12 -7.92 24.27 7.52
C GLN A 12 -8.66 24.59 8.81
N THR A 13 -9.98 24.32 8.88
CA THR A 13 -10.77 24.47 10.10
C THR A 13 -10.32 23.50 11.20
N TRP A 14 -10.06 22.23 10.90
CA TRP A 14 -9.63 21.27 11.91
C TRP A 14 -8.18 21.50 12.37
N GLU A 15 -7.28 21.91 11.47
CA GLU A 15 -5.91 22.27 11.85
C GLU A 15 -5.88 23.50 12.77
N ASN A 16 -6.71 24.52 12.49
CA ASN A 16 -6.83 25.68 13.37
C ASN A 16 -7.38 25.30 14.75
N LEU A 17 -8.36 24.40 14.79
CA LEU A 17 -8.93 23.91 16.03
C LEU A 17 -7.97 23.00 16.82
N GLU A 18 -7.17 22.18 16.14
CA GLU A 18 -6.12 21.39 16.78
C GLU A 18 -5.04 22.29 17.39
N ILE A 19 -4.64 23.36 16.69
CA ILE A 19 -3.69 24.37 17.21
C ILE A 19 -4.28 25.06 18.44
N GLU A 20 -5.55 25.48 18.39
CA GLU A 20 -6.25 26.12 19.51
C GLU A 20 -6.30 25.20 20.74
N LEU A 21 -6.68 23.93 20.58
CA LEU A 21 -6.66 22.95 21.68
C LEU A 21 -5.25 22.69 22.21
N TRP A 22 -4.25 22.64 21.33
CA TRP A 22 -2.86 22.46 21.74
C TRP A 22 -2.35 23.65 22.57
N GLU A 23 -2.72 24.88 22.20
CA GLU A 23 -2.38 26.08 22.97
C GLU A 23 -3.05 26.09 24.35
N LEU A 24 -4.33 25.72 24.41
CA LEU A 24 -5.06 25.56 25.68
C LEU A 24 -4.38 24.54 26.59
N LEU A 25 -4.01 23.38 26.05
CA LEU A 25 -3.31 22.32 26.79
C LEU A 25 -1.89 22.72 27.20
N ARG A 26 -1.12 23.35 26.31
CA ARG A 26 0.24 23.83 26.59
C ARG A 26 0.23 24.85 27.73
N ASN A 27 -0.79 25.72 27.77
CA ASN A 27 -0.94 26.74 28.81
C ASN A 27 -1.68 26.22 30.05
N LYS A 28 -2.11 24.94 30.06
CA LYS A 28 -2.91 24.32 31.12
C LYS A 28 -4.17 25.13 31.46
N GLN A 29 -4.81 25.72 30.45
CA GLN A 29 -6.01 26.51 30.62
C GLN A 29 -7.23 25.59 30.79
N GLN A 30 -7.95 25.76 31.89
CA GLN A 30 -9.22 25.08 32.12
C GLN A 30 -10.34 25.78 31.34
N ILE A 31 -11.05 25.01 30.53
CA ILE A 31 -12.16 25.49 29.69
C ILE A 31 -13.35 24.55 29.78
N ASN A 32 -14.58 25.02 29.57
CA ASN A 32 -15.70 24.09 29.40
C ASN A 32 -15.61 23.45 28.00
N VAL A 33 -15.19 22.19 27.94
CA VAL A 33 -14.92 21.47 26.67
C VAL A 33 -16.21 21.30 25.85
N ASP A 34 -17.34 21.01 26.50
CA ASP A 34 -18.62 20.82 25.82
C ASP A 34 -19.09 22.11 25.14
N VAL A 35 -18.96 23.24 25.85
CA VAL A 35 -19.27 24.57 25.31
C VAL A 35 -18.31 24.95 24.18
N PHE A 36 -17.01 24.67 24.36
CA PHE A 36 -16.00 24.91 23.32
C PHE A 36 -16.36 24.19 22.02
N LEU A 37 -16.77 22.92 22.11
CA LEU A 37 -17.16 22.10 20.96
C LEU A 37 -18.49 22.58 20.36
N SER A 38 -19.50 22.87 21.19
CA SER A 38 -20.82 23.32 20.71
C SER A 38 -20.77 24.66 20.00
N ASP A 39 -19.98 25.62 20.50
CA ASP A 39 -19.83 26.96 19.90
C ASP A 39 -19.20 26.90 18.50
N ARG A 40 -18.48 25.82 18.21
CA ARG A 40 -17.84 25.56 16.91
C ARG A 40 -18.68 24.64 16.01
N GLY A 41 -19.90 24.31 16.43
CA GLY A 41 -20.79 23.43 15.70
C GLY A 41 -20.31 21.98 15.65
N ILE A 42 -19.44 21.58 16.57
CA ILE A 42 -18.87 20.24 16.64
C ILE A 42 -19.74 19.40 17.57
N THR A 43 -20.50 18.46 16.99
CA THR A 43 -21.29 17.49 17.76
C THR A 43 -20.51 16.21 18.01
N SER A 44 -20.95 15.38 18.95
CA SER A 44 -20.43 14.03 19.19
C SER A 44 -20.43 13.18 17.91
N ASP A 45 -21.49 13.27 17.10
CA ASP A 45 -21.57 12.58 15.80
C ASP A 45 -20.53 13.08 14.78
N ILE A 46 -20.19 14.38 14.80
CA ILE A 46 -19.16 14.97 13.92
C ILE A 46 -17.75 14.56 14.39
N LEU A 47 -17.53 14.46 15.70
CA LEU A 47 -16.27 13.98 16.30
C LEU A 47 -16.00 12.51 16.01
N ALA A 48 -17.08 11.74 15.87
CA ALA A 48 -17.06 10.32 15.58
C ALA A 48 -16.96 10.04 14.07
N TYR A 49 -17.58 10.87 13.22
CA TYR A 49 -17.56 10.71 11.76
C TYR A 49 -16.32 11.34 11.12
N SER A 50 -15.30 10.51 10.89
CA SER A 50 -14.16 10.86 10.05
C SER A 50 -13.82 9.70 9.14
N LYS A 51 -14.10 9.87 7.85
CA LYS A 51 -13.88 8.84 6.83
C LYS A 51 -12.38 8.53 6.60
N ASN A 52 -11.45 9.42 7.03
CA ASN A 52 -10.04 9.41 6.61
C ASN A 52 -8.97 9.69 7.72
N GLY A 53 -9.32 9.61 9.01
CA GLY A 53 -8.50 8.90 10.01
C GLY A 53 -7.18 9.40 10.62
N ARG A 54 -6.60 10.58 10.32
CA ARG A 54 -5.40 11.04 11.07
C ARG A 54 -5.49 12.39 11.79
N PHE A 55 -6.06 13.42 11.18
CA PHE A 55 -6.20 14.76 11.82
C PHE A 55 -7.04 14.74 13.09
N ILE A 56 -8.02 13.83 13.14
CA ILE A 56 -8.96 13.75 14.25
C ILE A 56 -8.39 12.95 15.43
N SER A 57 -7.32 12.16 15.25
CA SER A 57 -6.72 11.39 16.36
C SER A 57 -6.03 12.29 17.40
N ASN A 58 -5.23 13.26 16.99
CA ASN A 58 -4.63 14.24 17.90
C ASN A 58 -5.70 15.16 18.51
N PHE A 59 -6.67 15.58 17.69
CA PHE A 59 -7.78 16.41 18.14
C PHE A 59 -8.61 15.71 19.23
N GLN A 60 -8.98 14.44 19.01
CA GLN A 60 -9.65 13.58 19.99
C GLN A 60 -8.77 13.36 21.22
N GLN A 61 -7.46 13.13 21.06
CA GLN A 61 -6.52 13.05 22.17
C GLN A 61 -6.54 14.34 23.00
N TYR A 62 -6.53 15.51 22.36
CA TYR A 62 -6.53 16.81 23.05
C TYR A 62 -7.83 17.07 23.80
N ILE A 63 -8.97 16.65 23.25
CA ILE A 63 -10.26 16.68 23.96
C ILE A 63 -10.19 15.82 25.23
N VAL A 64 -9.70 14.59 25.13
CA VAL A 64 -9.50 13.71 26.30
C VAL A 64 -8.58 14.39 27.31
N TYR A 65 -7.45 14.95 26.85
CA TYR A 65 -6.52 15.68 27.72
C TYR A 65 -7.16 16.88 28.43
N LEU A 66 -8.06 17.61 27.78
CA LEU A 66 -8.73 18.77 28.37
C LEU A 66 -9.79 18.37 29.41
N TYR A 67 -10.60 17.35 29.13
CA TYR A 67 -11.51 16.79 30.13
C TYR A 67 -10.72 16.32 31.37
N CYS A 68 -9.56 15.68 31.18
CA CYS A 68 -8.71 15.29 32.30
C CYS A 68 -8.11 16.49 33.04
N LEU A 69 -7.69 17.55 32.34
CA LEU A 69 -7.15 18.77 32.93
C LEU A 69 -8.19 19.52 33.79
N ASN A 70 -9.47 19.41 33.44
CA ASN A 70 -10.59 19.98 34.18
C ASN A 70 -11.07 19.11 35.35
N GLY A 71 -10.58 17.87 35.48
CA GLY A 71 -11.11 16.90 36.43
C GLY A 71 -12.41 16.22 35.99
N GLU A 72 -12.82 16.37 34.72
CA GLU A 72 -14.05 15.80 34.14
C GLU A 72 -13.82 14.39 33.59
N TYR A 73 -13.33 13.51 34.46
CA TYR A 73 -12.80 12.19 34.10
C TYR A 73 -13.79 11.24 33.42
N GLN A 74 -15.05 11.23 33.87
CA GLN A 74 -16.10 10.41 33.28
C GLN A 74 -16.40 10.82 31.84
N LYS A 75 -16.38 12.14 31.55
CA LYS A 75 -16.61 12.66 30.21
C LYS A 75 -15.51 12.24 29.24
N ALA A 76 -14.27 12.16 29.70
CA ALA A 76 -13.17 11.63 28.90
C ALA A 76 -13.37 10.14 28.53
N VAL A 77 -13.84 9.31 29.48
CA VAL A 77 -14.15 7.89 29.23
C VAL A 77 -15.33 7.75 28.26
N ASP A 78 -16.42 8.48 28.49
CA ASP A 78 -17.61 8.45 27.64
C ASP A 78 -17.29 8.93 26.22
N PHE A 79 -16.39 9.90 26.07
CA PHE A 79 -15.89 10.35 24.78
C PHE A 79 -15.12 9.25 24.05
N ILE A 80 -14.22 8.53 24.73
CA ILE A 80 -13.48 7.40 24.15
C ILE A 80 -14.43 6.30 23.69
N ARG A 81 -15.47 5.99 24.48
CA ARG A 81 -16.52 5.01 24.12
C ARG A 81 -17.28 5.46 22.87
N THR A 82 -17.69 6.72 22.84
CA THR A 82 -18.37 7.32 21.67
C THR A 82 -17.53 7.21 20.39
N VAL A 83 -16.21 7.40 20.50
CA VAL A 83 -15.26 7.22 19.37
C VAL A 83 -15.12 5.75 18.97
N ALA A 84 -15.17 4.82 19.94
CA ALA A 84 -15.08 3.38 19.69
C ALA A 84 -16.34 2.81 19.01
N ASP A 85 -17.52 3.31 19.38
CA ASP A 85 -18.81 2.84 18.84
C ASP A 85 -19.06 3.25 17.38
N TYR A 86 -18.30 4.24 16.89
CA TYR A 86 -18.36 4.70 15.51
C TYR A 86 -17.19 4.12 14.68
N ASP A 87 -17.54 3.32 13.67
CA ASP A 87 -16.64 2.62 12.73
C ASP A 87 -15.88 1.44 13.38
N SER A 88 -16.31 0.21 13.09
CA SER A 88 -15.79 -1.01 13.72
C SER A 88 -14.32 -1.33 13.39
N TYR A 89 -13.72 -0.69 12.38
CA TYR A 89 -12.32 -0.93 12.01
C TYR A 89 -11.41 0.23 12.44
N HIS A 90 -11.80 1.49 12.16
CA HIS A 90 -10.98 2.65 12.52
C HIS A 90 -11.32 3.26 13.88
N GLY A 91 -12.51 3.04 14.44
CA GLY A 91 -12.87 3.45 15.80
C GLY A 91 -11.99 2.77 16.84
N ALA A 92 -11.72 1.46 16.64
CA ALA A 92 -10.78 0.71 17.47
C ALA A 92 -9.33 1.22 17.37
N GLU A 93 -8.79 1.37 16.16
CA GLU A 93 -7.43 1.89 15.93
C GLU A 93 -7.27 3.31 16.52
N ARG A 94 -8.30 4.15 16.45
CA ARG A 94 -8.31 5.51 17.01
C ARG A 94 -8.41 5.52 18.51
N SER A 95 -9.31 4.74 19.10
CA SER A 95 -9.39 4.57 20.55
C SER A 95 -8.08 3.99 21.09
N PHE A 96 -7.43 3.09 20.36
CA PHE A 96 -6.07 2.62 20.68
C PHE A 96 -5.00 3.68 20.53
N SER A 97 -5.06 4.55 19.51
CA SER A 97 -4.14 5.67 19.39
C SER A 97 -4.32 6.66 20.54
N ILE A 98 -5.56 6.97 20.90
CA ILE A 98 -5.92 7.83 22.03
C ILE A 98 -5.40 7.22 23.33
N ILE A 99 -5.83 6.00 23.66
CA ILE A 99 -5.47 5.29 24.90
C ILE A 99 -3.96 4.97 24.93
N GLY A 100 -3.41 4.42 23.86
CA GLY A 100 -2.01 3.98 23.78
C GLY A 100 -1.02 5.14 23.84
N THR A 101 -1.35 6.30 23.26
CA THR A 101 -0.52 7.52 23.41
C THR A 101 -0.67 8.11 24.81
N PHE A 102 -1.88 8.10 25.36
CA PHE A 102 -2.18 8.65 26.68
C PHE A 102 -1.56 7.85 27.82
N ILE A 103 -1.56 6.52 27.72
CA ILE A 103 -1.01 5.59 28.73
C ILE A 103 0.51 5.48 28.62
N ASN A 104 1.05 5.27 27.41
CA ASN A 104 2.48 4.95 27.26
C ASN A 104 3.38 6.18 27.08
N LYS A 105 2.83 7.31 26.64
CA LYS A 105 3.57 8.57 26.42
C LYS A 105 2.74 9.80 26.85
N PRO A 106 2.30 9.87 28.12
CA PRO A 106 1.51 10.99 28.61
C PRO A 106 2.22 12.33 28.37
N LYS A 107 1.50 13.28 27.77
CA LYS A 107 1.98 14.64 27.50
C LYS A 107 1.38 15.63 28.49
N PHE A 108 1.82 16.90 28.39
CA PHE A 108 1.25 18.03 29.13
C PHE A 108 1.33 17.94 30.67
N GLY A 109 2.25 17.12 31.20
CA GLY A 109 2.45 16.94 32.64
C GLY A 109 1.47 15.98 33.31
N LEU A 110 0.81 15.13 32.52
CA LEU A 110 -0.10 14.08 33.02
C LEU A 110 0.60 12.76 33.33
N ASP A 111 1.91 12.69 33.16
CA ASP A 111 2.79 11.55 33.47
C ASP A 111 2.75 11.11 34.93
N LYS A 112 2.33 12.00 35.82
CA LYS A 112 2.13 11.75 37.26
C LYS A 112 0.67 11.85 37.68
N SER A 113 -0.25 11.92 36.72
CA SER A 113 -1.66 12.06 37.04
C SER A 113 -2.18 10.75 37.63
N PRO A 114 -2.85 10.76 38.80
CA PRO A 114 -3.53 9.58 39.35
C PRO A 114 -4.57 8.98 38.39
N TYR A 115 -4.94 9.74 37.35
CA TYR A 115 -5.88 9.35 36.32
C TYR A 115 -5.35 8.30 35.33
N ILE A 116 -4.05 8.23 35.02
CA ILE A 116 -3.54 7.15 34.15
C ILE A 116 -3.84 5.80 34.81
N HIS A 117 -3.72 5.73 36.15
CA HIS A 117 -4.12 4.57 36.93
C HIS A 117 -5.64 4.34 36.91
N HIS A 118 -6.45 5.38 37.15
CA HIS A 118 -7.90 5.23 37.16
C HIS A 118 -8.49 4.82 35.80
N LEU A 119 -8.03 5.42 34.71
CA LEU A 119 -8.44 5.05 33.36
C LEU A 119 -7.97 3.63 32.99
N HIS A 120 -6.78 3.25 33.43
CA HIS A 120 -6.28 1.88 33.27
C HIS A 120 -7.11 0.87 34.07
N GLU A 121 -7.55 1.21 35.29
CA GLU A 121 -8.43 0.37 36.10
C GLU A 121 -9.84 0.26 35.52
N GLU A 122 -10.48 1.36 35.13
CA GLU A 122 -11.82 1.34 34.53
C GLU A 122 -11.85 0.59 33.19
N LEU A 123 -10.85 0.80 32.32
CA LEU A 123 -10.77 0.09 31.04
C LEU A 123 -10.52 -1.41 31.25
N ASN A 124 -9.73 -1.80 32.27
CA ASN A 124 -9.53 -3.21 32.60
C ASN A 124 -10.74 -3.88 33.27
N GLN A 125 -11.62 -3.11 33.93
CA GLN A 125 -12.81 -3.64 34.62
C GLN A 125 -14.09 -3.62 33.77
N SER A 126 -14.11 -2.86 32.67
CA SER A 126 -15.28 -2.79 31.80
C SER A 126 -15.44 -4.09 31.01
N ILE A 127 -16.48 -4.87 31.32
CA ILE A 127 -16.88 -6.08 30.58
C ILE A 127 -17.17 -5.75 29.11
N GLU A 128 -17.75 -4.58 28.83
CA GLU A 128 -18.00 -4.10 27.48
C GLU A 128 -16.70 -3.81 26.74
N TRP A 129 -15.71 -3.21 27.40
CA TRP A 129 -14.38 -2.99 26.83
C TRP A 129 -13.60 -4.31 26.66
N GLU A 130 -13.69 -5.23 27.62
CA GLU A 130 -13.08 -6.55 27.53
C GLU A 130 -13.70 -7.37 26.39
N ASN A 131 -15.02 -7.32 26.22
CA ASN A 131 -15.73 -7.93 25.10
C ASN A 131 -15.40 -7.24 23.78
N PHE A 132 -15.28 -5.92 23.76
CA PHE A 132 -14.83 -5.15 22.59
C PHE A 132 -13.39 -5.52 22.20
N LEU A 133 -12.46 -5.59 23.15
CA LEU A 133 -11.09 -6.07 22.96
C LEU A 133 -11.04 -7.53 22.47
N LYS A 134 -12.00 -8.38 22.86
CA LYS A 134 -12.18 -9.74 22.34
C LYS A 134 -12.73 -9.76 20.90
N THR A 135 -13.55 -8.78 20.51
CA THR A 135 -14.01 -8.63 19.12
C THR A 135 -12.95 -8.05 18.18
N LEU A 136 -11.92 -7.43 18.75
CA LEU A 136 -10.78 -6.93 18.00
C LEU A 136 -9.74 -8.05 17.89
N ASP A 137 -9.53 -8.55 16.68
CA ASP A 137 -8.48 -9.54 16.33
C ASP A 137 -7.04 -9.04 16.68
N TYR A 138 -6.91 -7.82 17.23
CA TYR A 138 -5.69 -7.17 17.69
C TYR A 138 -5.92 -6.54 19.09
N ASN A 139 -5.34 -7.17 20.12
CA ASN A 139 -5.30 -6.61 21.48
C ASN A 139 -3.86 -6.10 21.78
N PRO A 140 -3.59 -4.79 21.69
CA PRO A 140 -2.25 -4.23 21.88
C PRO A 140 -1.76 -4.28 23.34
N PHE A 141 -2.62 -4.53 24.32
CA PHE A 141 -2.20 -4.75 25.71
C PHE A 141 -1.63 -6.15 25.94
N LYS A 142 -1.76 -7.03 24.95
CA LYS A 142 -1.20 -8.38 24.87
C LYS A 142 -0.06 -8.49 23.85
N LEU A 143 0.65 -7.39 23.56
CA LEU A 143 1.78 -7.38 22.62
C LEU A 143 2.87 -8.40 23.00
N ASP A 144 3.00 -8.77 24.28
CA ASP A 144 3.92 -9.81 24.76
C ASP A 144 3.32 -11.24 24.71
N GLU A 145 2.00 -11.39 24.52
CA GLU A 145 1.30 -12.68 24.43
C GLU A 145 0.99 -13.12 22.98
N TYR A 146 1.02 -12.21 22.00
CA TYR A 146 1.06 -12.59 20.58
C TYR A 146 2.46 -13.09 20.21
N ARG A 147 2.88 -14.21 20.81
CA ARG A 147 3.85 -15.07 20.14
C ARG A 147 3.12 -15.63 18.94
N TYR A 148 3.38 -15.07 17.76
CA TYR A 148 3.14 -15.79 16.51
C TYR A 148 4.05 -17.02 16.54
N ASP A 149 3.53 -18.08 17.12
CA ASP A 149 4.23 -19.35 17.26
C ASP A 149 4.22 -20.10 15.92
N GLU A 150 4.98 -21.19 15.91
CA GLU A 150 5.12 -22.08 14.78
C GLU A 150 3.75 -22.56 14.28
N ASP A 151 2.81 -22.85 15.19
CA ASP A 151 1.47 -23.34 14.86
C ASP A 151 0.64 -22.28 14.12
N TYR A 152 0.67 -21.02 14.57
CA TYR A 152 0.03 -19.91 13.86
C TYR A 152 0.50 -19.80 12.40
N PHE A 153 1.82 -19.90 12.18
CA PHE A 153 2.38 -19.80 10.83
C PHE A 153 2.17 -21.06 9.99
N ALA A 154 2.06 -22.23 10.63
CA ALA A 154 1.79 -23.48 9.94
C ALA A 154 0.41 -23.46 9.24
N GLU A 155 -0.57 -22.76 9.81
CA GLU A 155 -1.92 -22.64 9.26
C GLU A 155 -2.13 -21.42 8.34
N LYS A 156 -1.26 -20.41 8.42
CA LYS A 156 -1.35 -19.17 7.64
C LYS A 156 -1.11 -19.40 6.14
N PRO A 157 -1.93 -18.85 5.22
CA PRO A 157 -1.68 -18.94 3.79
C PRO A 157 -0.30 -18.44 3.41
N ILE A 158 0.41 -19.22 2.60
CA ILE A 158 1.74 -18.90 2.11
C ILE A 158 1.60 -17.96 0.90
N PHE A 159 2.39 -16.89 0.85
CA PHE A 159 2.44 -15.95 -0.29
C PHE A 159 3.62 -16.21 -1.21
N TYR A 160 4.72 -16.71 -0.63
CA TYR A 160 5.89 -17.17 -1.36
C TYR A 160 6.37 -18.49 -0.80
N LEU A 161 6.63 -19.45 -1.69
CA LEU A 161 7.36 -20.67 -1.38
C LEU A 161 8.37 -20.96 -2.49
N SER A 162 9.60 -21.29 -2.13
CA SER A 162 10.54 -21.91 -3.06
C SER A 162 11.48 -22.86 -2.35
N LYS A 163 11.76 -24.01 -2.98
CA LYS A 163 12.89 -24.87 -2.60
C LYS A 163 14.18 -24.22 -3.09
N THR A 164 15.15 -24.03 -2.21
CA THR A 164 16.41 -23.36 -2.55
C THR A 164 17.57 -23.86 -1.70
N VAL A 165 18.78 -23.44 -2.07
CA VAL A 165 19.99 -23.69 -1.31
C VAL A 165 20.32 -22.44 -0.49
N LEU A 166 20.49 -22.60 0.81
CA LEU A 166 20.75 -21.47 1.70
C LEU A 166 22.07 -20.78 1.34
N SER A 167 21.98 -19.50 0.96
CA SER A 167 23.14 -18.69 0.56
C SER A 167 23.77 -17.89 1.71
N LEU A 168 23.04 -17.69 2.80
CA LEU A 168 23.44 -16.90 3.97
C LEU A 168 24.20 -17.75 4.99
N LYS A 169 25.15 -17.13 5.71
CA LYS A 169 26.09 -17.85 6.60
C LYS A 169 25.47 -18.39 7.89
N LYS A 170 24.37 -17.81 8.40
CA LYS A 170 23.69 -18.24 9.64
C LYS A 170 22.20 -17.90 9.60
N SER A 171 21.37 -18.93 9.52
CA SER A 171 19.92 -18.83 9.73
C SER A 171 19.49 -19.96 10.68
N LYS A 172 18.28 -19.89 11.21
CA LYS A 172 17.65 -21.01 11.93
C LYS A 172 16.45 -21.47 11.12
N CYS A 173 16.16 -22.77 11.22
CA CYS A 173 14.88 -23.31 10.80
C CYS A 173 13.80 -22.62 11.63
N PHE A 174 12.78 -22.08 10.97
CA PHE A 174 11.70 -21.35 11.62
C PHE A 174 10.92 -22.26 12.58
N PHE A 175 10.60 -23.49 12.14
CA PHE A 175 9.77 -24.42 12.89
C PHE A 175 10.54 -25.25 13.93
N THR A 176 11.76 -25.70 13.60
CA THR A 176 12.51 -26.62 14.49
C THR A 176 13.58 -25.91 15.32
N GLY A 177 13.85 -24.62 15.06
CA GLY A 177 14.94 -23.87 15.69
C GLY A 177 16.36 -24.34 15.33
N LYS A 178 16.50 -25.45 14.57
CA LYS A 178 17.76 -26.04 14.11
C LYS A 178 18.60 -25.00 13.39
N LYS A 179 19.89 -24.89 13.72
CA LYS A 179 20.82 -24.03 12.97
C LYS A 179 20.97 -24.56 11.55
N LEU A 180 20.86 -23.64 10.59
CA LEU A 180 21.06 -23.91 9.17
C LEU A 180 22.45 -23.40 8.74
N ALA A 181 23.13 -24.23 7.95
CA ALA A 181 24.41 -23.93 7.36
C ALA A 181 24.26 -23.49 5.89
N LYS A 182 25.20 -22.68 5.41
CA LYS A 182 25.29 -22.35 3.99
C LYS A 182 25.46 -23.64 3.19
N GLY A 183 24.61 -23.85 2.18
CA GLY A 183 24.58 -25.07 1.39
C GLY A 183 23.42 -26.02 1.73
N ASP A 184 22.72 -25.79 2.84
CA ASP A 184 21.55 -26.60 3.19
C ASP A 184 20.41 -26.41 2.19
N TYR A 185 19.72 -27.49 1.87
CA TYR A 185 18.48 -27.48 1.10
C TYR A 185 17.33 -27.10 2.02
N VAL A 186 16.65 -26.01 1.69
CA VAL A 186 15.61 -25.41 2.55
C VAL A 186 14.42 -24.94 1.71
N TYR A 187 13.26 -24.88 2.34
CA TYR A 187 12.16 -24.06 1.88
C TYR A 187 12.39 -22.62 2.33
N LYS A 188 12.26 -21.69 1.39
CA LYS A 188 12.18 -20.25 1.65
C LYS A 188 10.72 -19.85 1.55
N VAL A 189 10.19 -19.24 2.61
CA VAL A 189 8.76 -18.98 2.77
C VAL A 189 8.49 -17.53 3.19
N ASN A 190 7.35 -16.99 2.78
CA ASN A 190 6.82 -15.71 3.26
C ASN A 190 5.29 -15.81 3.39
N TRP A 191 4.77 -15.40 4.55
CA TRP A 191 3.33 -15.37 4.87
C TRP A 191 2.73 -13.97 4.76
N ASN A 192 3.17 -13.22 3.74
CA ASN A 192 2.85 -11.82 3.55
C ASN A 192 3.44 -10.88 4.60
N GLN A 193 4.65 -11.19 5.04
CA GLN A 193 5.41 -10.38 6.01
C GLN A 193 6.61 -9.72 5.34
N ASP A 194 7.29 -8.82 6.05
CA ASP A 194 8.46 -8.12 5.53
C ASP A 194 9.67 -9.04 5.33
N GLU A 195 9.71 -10.17 6.05
CA GLU A 195 10.86 -11.08 6.08
C GLU A 195 10.57 -12.44 5.46
N TYR A 196 11.60 -13.03 4.85
CA TYR A 196 11.56 -14.42 4.41
C TYR A 196 12.08 -15.30 5.54
N HIS A 197 11.33 -16.36 5.83
CA HIS A 197 11.73 -17.41 6.75
C HIS A 197 12.25 -18.61 5.98
N TYR A 198 12.98 -19.48 6.68
CA TYR A 198 13.54 -20.70 6.10
C TYR A 198 13.20 -21.90 6.97
N PHE A 199 12.82 -23.02 6.37
CA PHE A 199 12.61 -24.27 7.08
C PHE A 199 13.11 -25.47 6.28
N VAL A 200 13.43 -26.55 6.99
CA VAL A 200 13.94 -27.79 6.38
C VAL A 200 12.79 -28.76 6.12
N GLU A 201 12.97 -29.70 5.20
CA GLU A 201 11.91 -30.63 4.79
C GLU A 201 11.41 -31.49 5.96
N GLU A 202 12.27 -31.83 6.92
CA GLU A 202 11.88 -32.56 8.14
C GLU A 202 10.77 -31.84 8.94
N ALA A 203 10.69 -30.50 8.86
CA ALA A 203 9.63 -29.75 9.54
C ALA A 203 8.22 -30.09 9.02
N LEU A 204 8.09 -30.61 7.80
CA LEU A 204 6.80 -31.07 7.25
C LEU A 204 6.33 -32.38 7.89
N GLU A 205 7.23 -33.15 8.49
CA GLU A 205 6.88 -34.36 9.24
C GLU A 205 6.40 -34.00 10.65
N ASP A 206 7.07 -33.01 11.27
CA ASP A 206 6.76 -32.54 12.62
C ASP A 206 5.48 -31.68 12.68
N TYR A 207 5.13 -30.98 11.58
CA TYR A 207 3.97 -30.08 11.51
C TYR A 207 3.00 -30.46 10.38
N PRO A 208 1.96 -31.28 10.67
CA PRO A 208 0.96 -31.68 9.68
C PRO A 208 0.21 -30.52 9.01
N SER A 209 -0.11 -29.46 9.76
CA SER A 209 -0.75 -28.25 9.24
C SER A 209 0.14 -27.52 8.22
N LEU A 210 1.43 -27.42 8.50
CA LEU A 210 2.40 -26.86 7.55
C LEU A 210 2.49 -27.70 6.28
N LYS A 211 2.50 -29.03 6.42
CA LYS A 211 2.50 -29.95 5.27
C LYS A 211 1.26 -29.78 4.39
N GLU A 212 0.08 -29.70 4.99
CA GLU A 212 -1.16 -29.43 4.27
C GLU A 212 -1.12 -28.07 3.57
N ASN A 213 -0.61 -27.04 4.25
CA ASN A 213 -0.52 -25.69 3.72
C ASN A 213 0.47 -25.56 2.56
N VAL A 214 1.63 -26.22 2.65
CA VAL A 214 2.59 -26.36 1.53
C VAL A 214 1.94 -27.08 0.36
N TYR A 215 1.21 -28.17 0.61
CA TYR A 215 0.49 -28.91 -0.42
C TYR A 215 -0.56 -28.03 -1.11
N LYS A 216 -1.37 -27.27 -0.36
CA LYS A 216 -2.32 -26.29 -0.92
C LYS A 216 -1.62 -25.25 -1.79
N TYR A 217 -0.49 -24.73 -1.34
CA TYR A 217 0.28 -23.73 -2.06
C TYR A 217 0.84 -24.22 -3.39
N GLU A 218 1.46 -25.41 -3.39
CA GLU A 218 2.08 -26.01 -4.56
C GLU A 218 1.04 -26.45 -5.61
N ASN A 219 -0.16 -26.83 -5.17
CA ASN A 219 -1.22 -27.33 -6.04
C ASN A 219 -2.33 -26.31 -6.34
N ASN A 220 -2.18 -25.05 -5.89
CA ASN A 220 -3.21 -24.01 -6.02
C ASN A 220 -4.59 -24.45 -5.48
N GLN A 221 -4.62 -25.09 -4.30
CA GLN A 221 -5.82 -25.67 -3.67
C GLN A 221 -6.27 -24.91 -2.41
N TYR A 222 -5.88 -23.64 -2.26
CA TYR A 222 -6.46 -22.83 -1.20
C TYR A 222 -7.95 -22.59 -1.42
N LYS A 223 -8.65 -22.29 -0.35
CA LYS A 223 -10.01 -21.74 -0.39
C LYS A 223 -9.94 -20.24 -0.20
N LEU A 224 -10.92 -19.52 -0.74
CA LEU A 224 -11.07 -18.07 -0.53
C LEU A 224 -11.09 -17.71 0.97
N THR A 225 -11.74 -18.54 1.79
CA THR A 225 -11.83 -18.38 3.25
C THR A 225 -10.48 -18.45 3.94
N ASP A 226 -9.49 -19.13 3.36
CA ASP A 226 -8.15 -19.21 3.93
C ASP A 226 -7.49 -17.81 3.97
N PHE A 227 -7.91 -16.89 3.09
CA PHE A 227 -7.36 -15.54 2.98
C PHE A 227 -8.21 -14.44 3.64
N SER A 228 -9.33 -14.76 4.30
CA SER A 228 -10.30 -13.75 4.78
C SER A 228 -9.64 -12.68 5.67
N LYS A 229 -8.74 -13.08 6.55
CA LYS A 229 -8.02 -12.18 7.48
C LYS A 229 -6.86 -11.39 6.87
N HIS A 230 -6.59 -11.52 5.57
CA HIS A 230 -5.40 -10.93 4.92
C HIS A 230 -5.66 -9.62 4.17
N PHE A 231 -6.93 -9.21 4.00
CA PHE A 231 -7.28 -7.99 3.30
C PHE A 231 -7.71 -6.89 4.27
N THR A 232 -7.03 -5.73 4.19
CA THR A 232 -7.41 -4.52 4.95
C THR A 232 -8.59 -3.77 4.34
N ASN A 233 -9.04 -4.15 3.13
CA ASN A 233 -10.26 -3.62 2.56
C ASN A 233 -11.47 -4.26 3.26
N VAL A 234 -12.18 -3.47 4.07
CA VAL A 234 -13.33 -3.90 4.87
C VAL A 234 -14.38 -4.60 4.03
N TRP A 235 -14.67 -4.15 2.82
CA TRP A 235 -15.67 -4.76 1.94
C TRP A 235 -15.24 -6.14 1.45
N VAL A 236 -13.98 -6.28 1.02
CA VAL A 236 -13.43 -7.57 0.57
C VAL A 236 -13.39 -8.57 1.73
N ASN A 237 -12.98 -8.12 2.90
CA ASN A 237 -12.94 -8.94 4.12
C ASN A 237 -14.35 -9.36 4.55
N GLN A 238 -15.31 -8.44 4.56
CA GLN A 238 -16.73 -8.75 4.81
C GLN A 238 -17.28 -9.75 3.81
N LEU A 239 -16.98 -9.62 2.52
CA LEU A 239 -17.41 -10.59 1.49
C LEU A 239 -16.88 -11.99 1.79
N PHE A 240 -15.61 -12.12 2.16
CA PHE A 240 -15.03 -13.40 2.53
C PHE A 240 -15.67 -14.02 3.78
N ASN A 241 -16.25 -13.21 4.67
CA ASN A 241 -16.86 -13.67 5.91
C ASN A 241 -18.37 -13.98 5.81
N THR A 242 -19.06 -13.58 4.72
CA THR A 242 -20.52 -13.72 4.60
C THR A 242 -21.00 -14.95 3.82
N ASN A 243 -20.11 -15.85 3.38
CA ASN A 243 -20.42 -17.00 2.50
C ASN A 243 -21.14 -16.63 1.17
N GLN A 244 -21.27 -15.34 0.86
CA GLN A 244 -21.93 -14.83 -0.36
C GLN A 244 -20.92 -14.50 -1.47
N VAL A 245 -19.63 -14.65 -1.20
CA VAL A 245 -18.58 -14.34 -2.16
C VAL A 245 -18.57 -15.34 -3.31
N THR A 246 -18.80 -14.85 -4.53
CA THR A 246 -18.59 -15.61 -5.76
C THR A 246 -17.35 -15.09 -6.48
N VAL A 247 -16.73 -15.94 -7.29
CA VAL A 247 -15.58 -15.53 -8.12
C VAL A 247 -15.97 -14.43 -9.09
N ASP A 248 -17.15 -14.51 -9.69
CA ASP A 248 -17.67 -13.49 -10.59
C ASP A 248 -17.82 -12.13 -9.89
N LEU A 249 -18.36 -12.10 -8.66
CA LEU A 249 -18.48 -10.87 -7.88
C LEU A 249 -17.10 -10.28 -7.54
N LEU A 250 -16.13 -11.11 -7.15
CA LEU A 250 -14.76 -10.65 -6.90
C LEU A 250 -14.12 -10.08 -8.17
N LEU A 251 -14.34 -10.72 -9.31
CA LEU A 251 -13.85 -10.25 -10.60
C LEU A 251 -14.50 -8.93 -11.00
N ASP A 252 -15.80 -8.77 -10.84
CA ASP A 252 -16.48 -7.50 -11.09
C ASP A 252 -15.98 -6.39 -10.17
N ILE A 253 -15.64 -6.70 -8.92
CA ILE A 253 -15.00 -5.74 -8.00
C ILE A 253 -13.60 -5.37 -8.49
N ILE A 254 -12.80 -6.35 -8.95
CA ILE A 254 -11.46 -6.13 -9.50
C ILE A 254 -11.50 -5.29 -10.78
N VAL A 255 -12.46 -5.56 -11.66
CA VAL A 255 -12.56 -4.95 -12.99
C VAL A 255 -13.31 -3.63 -12.94
N TYR A 256 -14.37 -3.49 -12.15
CA TYR A 256 -15.25 -2.30 -12.18
C TYR A 256 -15.26 -1.50 -10.88
N GLY A 257 -14.79 -2.05 -9.76
CA GLY A 257 -14.76 -1.35 -8.47
C GLY A 257 -13.99 -0.03 -8.51
N TYR A 258 -14.57 1.03 -7.92
CA TYR A 258 -13.96 2.36 -7.89
C TYR A 258 -12.61 2.35 -7.18
N GLN A 259 -11.63 3.03 -7.76
CA GLN A 259 -10.30 3.20 -7.20
C GLN A 259 -9.89 4.66 -7.33
N ALA A 260 -9.60 5.30 -6.21
CA ALA A 260 -8.92 6.59 -6.23
C ALA A 260 -7.44 6.34 -6.52
N SER A 261 -6.90 7.02 -7.52
CA SER A 261 -5.48 6.96 -7.82
C SER A 261 -4.64 7.44 -6.63
N ALA A 262 -3.45 6.88 -6.51
CA ALA A 262 -2.47 7.24 -5.51
C ALA A 262 -2.20 8.75 -5.62
N PRO A 263 -2.34 9.48 -4.50
CA PRO A 263 -2.18 10.91 -4.47
C PRO A 263 -0.73 11.25 -4.80
N PHE A 264 -0.55 12.30 -5.57
CA PHE A 264 0.76 12.85 -5.87
C PHE A 264 0.68 14.37 -5.84
N GLU A 265 1.82 14.98 -5.56
CA GLU A 265 2.03 16.41 -5.73
C GLU A 265 3.05 16.63 -6.84
N LEU A 266 2.92 17.75 -7.53
CA LEU A 266 3.85 18.14 -8.57
C LEU A 266 4.78 19.21 -8.02
N HIS A 267 6.07 18.91 -7.99
CA HIS A 267 7.07 19.83 -7.48
C HIS A 267 7.89 20.41 -8.62
N SER A 268 8.18 21.71 -8.49
CA SER A 268 9.18 22.36 -9.34
C SER A 268 10.52 21.68 -9.16
N ILE A 269 11.25 21.45 -10.24
CA ILE A 269 12.59 20.86 -10.22
C ILE A 269 13.62 21.85 -9.63
N TYR A 270 13.28 23.14 -9.60
CA TYR A 270 14.17 24.23 -9.15
C TYR A 270 13.92 24.69 -7.72
N ASP A 271 12.75 24.42 -7.14
CA ASP A 271 12.38 24.91 -5.82
C ASP A 271 12.30 23.77 -4.81
N PHE A 272 13.13 23.86 -3.76
CA PHE A 272 13.17 22.89 -2.65
C PHE A 272 12.25 23.30 -1.49
N LYS A 273 11.82 24.57 -1.42
CA LYS A 273 11.00 25.08 -0.30
C LYS A 273 9.59 24.49 -0.27
N ASP A 274 8.97 24.28 -1.43
CA ASP A 274 7.62 23.69 -1.55
C ASP A 274 7.53 22.22 -1.07
N PHE A 275 8.66 21.53 -0.88
CA PHE A 275 8.71 20.10 -0.55
C PHE A 275 8.64 19.83 0.96
N GLU A 276 9.02 20.79 1.81
CA GLU A 276 9.01 20.64 3.27
C GLU A 276 7.62 20.94 3.87
N GLU A 277 6.87 21.88 3.28
CA GLU A 277 5.57 22.34 3.78
C GLU A 277 4.40 21.39 3.45
N SER A 278 4.53 20.51 2.45
CA SER A 278 3.45 19.64 1.97
C SER A 278 3.40 18.24 2.59
N LYS A 279 4.13 17.99 3.69
CA LYS A 279 4.24 16.69 4.39
C LYS A 279 2.95 16.19 5.08
N ARG A 280 1.75 16.60 4.65
CA ARG A 280 0.48 16.22 5.28
C ARG A 280 -0.57 15.74 4.28
N GLN A 281 -0.59 14.43 4.04
CA GLN A 281 -1.76 13.53 3.94
C GLN A 281 -1.40 12.19 3.30
N VAL A 282 -1.88 11.07 3.86
CA VAL A 282 -1.68 9.72 3.31
C VAL A 282 -2.97 9.29 2.61
N TYR A 283 -2.87 8.84 1.36
CA TYR A 283 -3.76 7.81 0.85
C TYR A 283 -2.88 6.64 0.41
N GLU A 284 -3.19 5.42 0.85
CA GLU A 284 -2.54 4.23 0.31
C GLU A 284 -2.97 4.06 -1.15
N ALA A 285 -2.02 3.77 -2.03
CA ALA A 285 -2.32 3.20 -3.35
C ALA A 285 -3.09 1.88 -3.15
N MET A 286 -4.40 1.89 -3.41
CA MET A 286 -5.30 0.76 -3.15
C MET A 286 -5.31 -0.25 -4.30
N GLY A 287 -4.83 0.13 -5.48
CA GLY A 287 -4.88 -0.69 -6.70
C GLY A 287 -4.20 -2.05 -6.56
N ILE A 288 -3.15 -2.12 -5.75
CA ILE A 288 -2.34 -3.32 -5.55
C ILE A 288 -3.10 -4.46 -4.86
N LYS A 289 -4.08 -4.12 -4.01
CA LYS A 289 -4.91 -5.09 -3.29
C LYS A 289 -5.74 -5.94 -4.27
N TYR A 290 -6.05 -5.40 -5.44
CA TYR A 290 -6.76 -6.12 -6.49
C TYR A 290 -5.85 -7.09 -7.25
N ILE A 291 -4.57 -6.76 -7.45
CA ILE A 291 -3.59 -7.72 -7.98
C ILE A 291 -3.39 -8.87 -6.99
N GLN A 292 -3.36 -8.59 -5.69
CA GLN A 292 -3.31 -9.63 -4.66
C GLN A 292 -4.55 -10.51 -4.69
N LEU A 293 -5.73 -9.92 -4.88
CA LEU A 293 -6.97 -10.69 -5.01
C LEU A 293 -6.96 -11.59 -6.25
N LEU A 294 -6.47 -11.10 -7.40
CA LEU A 294 -6.26 -11.92 -8.60
C LEU A 294 -5.27 -13.07 -8.34
N TRP A 295 -4.19 -12.81 -7.60
CA TRP A 295 -3.25 -13.85 -7.19
C TRP A 295 -3.90 -14.89 -6.26
N VAL A 296 -4.73 -14.46 -5.31
CA VAL A 296 -5.52 -15.36 -4.45
C VAL A 296 -6.43 -16.24 -5.30
N LEU A 297 -7.12 -15.68 -6.30
CA LEU A 297 -7.96 -16.46 -7.21
C LEU A 297 -7.16 -17.54 -7.95
N LEU A 298 -5.97 -17.23 -8.44
CA LEU A 298 -5.06 -18.22 -9.02
C LEU A 298 -4.66 -19.31 -8.01
N LYS A 299 -4.32 -18.93 -6.77
CA LYS A 299 -3.96 -19.86 -5.69
C LYS A 299 -5.11 -20.70 -5.16
N CYS A 300 -6.34 -20.32 -5.45
CA CYS A 300 -7.54 -21.10 -5.18
C CYS A 300 -7.99 -21.96 -6.38
N GLY A 301 -7.19 -22.03 -7.45
CA GLY A 301 -7.46 -22.90 -8.59
C GLY A 301 -8.41 -22.32 -9.64
N TYR A 302 -8.71 -21.02 -9.59
CA TYR A 302 -9.60 -20.36 -10.54
C TYR A 302 -8.92 -19.92 -11.86
N GLU A 303 -7.78 -20.53 -12.21
CA GLU A 303 -7.00 -20.17 -13.40
C GLU A 303 -7.86 -20.13 -14.68
N GLN A 304 -8.62 -21.19 -14.94
CA GLN A 304 -9.47 -21.26 -16.13
C GLN A 304 -10.57 -20.20 -16.13
N VAL A 305 -11.16 -19.91 -14.97
CA VAL A 305 -12.20 -18.86 -14.84
C VAL A 305 -11.61 -17.50 -15.19
N LEU A 306 -10.41 -17.18 -14.71
CA LEU A 306 -9.73 -15.92 -15.04
C LEU A 306 -9.46 -15.79 -16.54
N LEU A 307 -9.03 -16.89 -17.18
CA LEU A 307 -8.74 -16.96 -18.62
C LEU A 307 -10.00 -16.84 -19.48
N ASP A 308 -11.12 -17.43 -19.07
CA ASP A 308 -12.38 -17.37 -19.84
C ASP A 308 -13.02 -15.98 -19.81
N LYS A 309 -12.70 -15.20 -18.78
CA LYS A 309 -13.17 -13.82 -18.61
C LYS A 309 -12.39 -12.79 -19.43
N ILE A 310 -11.23 -13.15 -20.01
CA ILE A 310 -10.40 -12.20 -20.79
C ILE A 310 -11.18 -11.55 -21.94
N ASN A 311 -12.01 -12.32 -22.63
CA ASN A 311 -12.80 -11.81 -23.76
C ASN A 311 -14.14 -11.18 -23.33
N GLN A 312 -14.50 -11.31 -22.06
CA GLN A 312 -15.75 -10.78 -21.49
C GLN A 312 -15.54 -9.42 -20.82
N TYR A 313 -14.33 -9.18 -20.31
CA TYR A 313 -13.94 -7.93 -19.69
C TYR A 313 -13.16 -7.02 -20.64
N PRO A 314 -13.04 -5.72 -20.33
CA PRO A 314 -12.23 -4.80 -21.12
C PRO A 314 -10.77 -5.26 -21.24
N LEU A 315 -10.11 -4.89 -22.33
CA LEU A 315 -8.74 -5.32 -22.67
C LEU A 315 -7.71 -5.14 -21.53
N TYR A 316 -7.85 -4.08 -20.72
CA TYR A 316 -6.93 -3.83 -19.61
C TYR A 316 -6.93 -4.95 -18.56
N TYR A 317 -8.03 -5.71 -18.42
CA TYR A 317 -8.09 -6.88 -17.53
C TYR A 317 -7.09 -7.93 -17.98
N GLY A 318 -7.12 -8.31 -19.27
CA GLY A 318 -6.16 -9.28 -19.82
C GLY A 318 -4.71 -8.78 -19.72
N ILE A 319 -4.45 -7.49 -19.98
CA ILE A 319 -3.11 -6.90 -19.77
C ILE A 319 -2.68 -6.99 -18.31
N THR A 320 -3.61 -6.80 -17.37
CA THR A 320 -3.35 -6.90 -15.94
C THR A 320 -2.96 -8.32 -15.54
N LEU A 321 -3.54 -9.35 -16.15
CA LEU A 321 -3.17 -10.74 -15.86
C LEU A 321 -1.72 -11.07 -16.25
N LEU A 322 -1.12 -10.33 -17.18
CA LEU A 322 0.29 -10.51 -17.56
C LEU A 322 1.28 -10.13 -16.45
N VAL A 323 0.83 -9.45 -15.37
CA VAL A 323 1.70 -9.09 -14.24
C VAL A 323 2.15 -10.28 -13.41
N PHE A 324 1.59 -11.48 -13.60
CA PHE A 324 1.98 -12.67 -12.84
C PHE A 324 3.02 -13.48 -13.60
N ASP A 325 4.24 -13.59 -13.07
CA ASP A 325 5.34 -14.45 -13.53
C ASP A 325 5.00 -15.95 -13.40
N TYR A 326 3.98 -16.39 -14.13
CA TYR A 326 3.46 -17.73 -14.19
C TYR A 326 3.37 -18.13 -15.68
N PRO A 327 4.41 -18.78 -16.24
CA PRO A 327 4.61 -18.87 -17.69
C PRO A 327 3.44 -19.49 -18.46
N SER A 328 2.88 -20.62 -18.00
CA SER A 328 1.75 -21.30 -18.67
C SER A 328 0.48 -20.45 -18.68
N PHE A 329 0.24 -19.69 -17.61
CA PHE A 329 -0.88 -18.75 -17.56
C PHE A 329 -0.66 -17.57 -18.49
N GLN A 330 0.55 -17.01 -18.52
CA GLN A 330 0.90 -15.89 -19.39
C GLN A 330 0.80 -16.23 -20.87
N GLU A 331 1.29 -17.41 -21.28
CA GLU A 331 1.16 -17.89 -22.66
C GLU A 331 -0.31 -17.91 -23.09
N GLN A 332 -1.20 -18.41 -22.23
CA GLN A 332 -2.65 -18.45 -22.49
C GLN A 332 -3.27 -17.05 -22.53
N VAL A 333 -2.87 -16.14 -21.63
CA VAL A 333 -3.30 -14.74 -21.66
C VAL A 333 -2.86 -14.08 -22.97
N ILE A 334 -1.60 -14.21 -23.37
CA ILE A 334 -1.04 -13.64 -24.60
C ILE A 334 -1.79 -14.17 -25.82
N LYS A 335 -2.02 -15.49 -25.88
CA LYS A 335 -2.78 -16.14 -26.96
C LYS A 335 -4.20 -15.59 -27.06
N LYS A 336 -4.88 -15.36 -25.94
CA LYS A 336 -6.24 -14.79 -25.91
C LYS A 336 -6.26 -13.30 -26.27
N LEU A 337 -5.25 -12.54 -25.85
CA LEU A 337 -5.09 -11.14 -26.24
C LEU A 337 -4.82 -10.99 -27.74
N ASN A 338 -4.11 -11.94 -28.34
CA ASN A 338 -3.82 -12.01 -29.78
C ASN A 338 -3.19 -10.71 -30.33
N ILE A 339 -2.24 -10.15 -29.59
CA ILE A 339 -1.48 -8.96 -29.98
C ILE A 339 -0.10 -9.41 -30.48
N GLU A 340 0.19 -9.14 -31.75
CA GLU A 340 1.46 -9.50 -32.38
C GLU A 340 2.64 -8.86 -31.65
N GLY A 341 3.69 -9.63 -31.37
CA GLY A 341 4.91 -9.13 -30.71
C GLY A 341 4.77 -8.85 -29.21
N LEU A 342 3.60 -9.07 -28.61
CA LEU A 342 3.34 -8.77 -27.19
C LEU A 342 4.23 -9.59 -26.25
N GLU A 343 4.36 -10.89 -26.48
CA GLU A 343 5.16 -11.78 -25.62
C GLU A 343 6.59 -11.29 -25.48
N GLU A 344 7.28 -11.16 -26.61
CA GLU A 344 8.69 -10.79 -26.65
C GLU A 344 8.90 -9.42 -25.99
N THR A 345 7.99 -8.48 -26.24
CA THR A 345 8.10 -7.11 -25.77
C THR A 345 7.75 -6.99 -24.29
N TYR A 346 6.71 -7.67 -23.82
CA TYR A 346 6.32 -7.67 -22.42
C TYR A 346 7.40 -8.30 -21.54
N LEU A 347 8.06 -9.38 -21.99
CA LEU A 347 9.18 -9.99 -21.25
C LEU A 347 10.37 -9.03 -21.06
N LEU A 348 10.52 -8.00 -21.90
CA LEU A 348 11.56 -7.00 -21.69
C LEU A 348 11.35 -6.20 -20.39
N THR A 349 10.11 -5.95 -19.96
CA THR A 349 9.80 -5.18 -18.73
C THR A 349 10.19 -5.90 -17.43
N ARG A 350 10.72 -7.12 -17.53
CA ARG A 350 11.25 -7.88 -16.38
C ARG A 350 12.77 -7.79 -16.26
N LYS A 351 13.47 -7.26 -17.28
CA LYS A 351 14.93 -7.23 -17.31
C LYS A 351 15.46 -6.18 -16.35
N SER A 352 16.26 -6.60 -15.37
CA SER A 352 16.81 -5.71 -14.34
C SER A 352 17.69 -4.56 -14.90
N ASN A 353 18.40 -4.82 -16.00
CA ASN A 353 19.29 -3.87 -16.66
C ASN A 353 18.84 -3.71 -18.11
N MET A 354 17.96 -2.73 -18.35
CA MET A 354 17.43 -2.49 -19.70
C MET A 354 18.39 -1.61 -20.50
N GLY A 355 18.95 -2.15 -21.59
CA GLY A 355 19.75 -1.37 -22.53
C GLY A 355 18.88 -0.56 -23.48
N LEU A 356 19.47 0.45 -24.14
CA LEU A 356 18.82 1.34 -25.10
C LEU A 356 18.03 0.61 -26.17
N LYS A 357 18.60 -0.46 -26.74
CA LYS A 357 17.92 -1.29 -27.76
C LYS A 357 16.58 -1.84 -27.26
N ASN A 358 16.53 -2.28 -26.01
CA ASN A 358 15.30 -2.82 -25.42
C ASN A 358 14.30 -1.70 -25.08
N ILE A 359 14.79 -0.54 -24.60
CA ILE A 359 13.93 0.64 -24.36
C ILE A 359 13.27 1.09 -25.66
N LYS A 360 14.05 1.21 -26.75
CA LYS A 360 13.53 1.56 -28.07
C LYS A 360 12.50 0.53 -28.54
N LYS A 361 12.75 -0.76 -28.34
CA LYS A 361 11.79 -1.82 -28.70
C LYS A 361 10.46 -1.69 -27.94
N LEU A 362 10.49 -1.39 -26.63
CA LEU A 362 9.27 -1.10 -25.86
C LEU A 362 8.53 0.13 -26.41
N ALA A 363 9.27 1.21 -26.70
CA ALA A 363 8.71 2.44 -27.22
C ALA A 363 8.06 2.24 -28.60
N ASP A 364 8.77 1.62 -29.53
CA ASP A 364 8.29 1.31 -30.89
C ASP A 364 7.01 0.46 -30.83
N PHE A 365 6.99 -0.57 -29.98
CA PHE A 365 5.80 -1.40 -29.79
C PHE A 365 4.60 -0.60 -29.28
N GLY A 366 4.79 0.28 -28.29
CA GLY A 366 3.72 1.13 -27.78
C GLY A 366 3.15 2.07 -28.84
N ARG A 367 4.02 2.62 -29.70
CA ARG A 367 3.63 3.45 -30.87
C ARG A 367 2.83 2.66 -31.89
N GLU A 368 3.25 1.43 -32.18
CA GLU A 368 2.63 0.57 -33.20
C GLU A 368 1.32 -0.07 -32.70
N ASN A 369 1.09 -0.10 -31.38
CA ASN A 369 -0.08 -0.74 -30.76
C ASN A 369 -0.85 0.25 -29.85
N PRO A 370 -1.51 1.28 -30.40
CA PRO A 370 -2.17 2.32 -29.61
C PRO A 370 -3.28 1.80 -28.70
N THR A 371 -4.05 0.78 -29.13
CA THR A 371 -5.11 0.16 -28.33
C THR A 371 -4.56 -0.60 -27.13
N PHE A 372 -3.44 -1.31 -27.30
CA PHE A 372 -2.71 -1.91 -26.18
C PHE A 372 -2.23 -0.82 -25.22
N LEU A 373 -1.69 0.28 -25.74
CA LEU A 373 -1.15 1.36 -24.92
C LEU A 373 -2.23 2.05 -24.07
N ASP A 374 -3.43 2.26 -24.63
CA ASP A 374 -4.59 2.78 -23.89
C ASP A 374 -5.02 1.82 -22.78
N ALA A 375 -5.13 0.53 -23.09
CA ALA A 375 -5.50 -0.48 -22.11
C ALA A 375 -4.43 -0.68 -21.03
N LEU A 376 -3.14 -0.58 -21.38
CA LEU A 376 -2.04 -0.56 -20.42
C LEU A 376 -2.13 0.66 -19.51
N SER A 377 -2.45 1.84 -20.05
CA SER A 377 -2.63 3.06 -19.24
C SER A 377 -3.73 2.89 -18.19
N VAL A 378 -4.88 2.34 -18.59
CA VAL A 378 -5.98 2.04 -17.67
C VAL A 378 -5.55 1.01 -16.62
N SER A 379 -4.88 -0.07 -17.04
CA SER A 379 -4.36 -1.10 -16.13
C SER A 379 -3.40 -0.50 -15.09
N LEU A 380 -2.47 0.35 -15.53
CA LEU A 380 -1.49 1.00 -14.66
C LEU A 380 -2.16 1.93 -13.66
N GLN A 381 -3.06 2.81 -14.11
CA GLN A 381 -3.76 3.76 -13.24
C GLN A 381 -4.68 3.09 -12.22
N ARG A 382 -5.29 1.98 -12.64
CA ARG A 382 -6.16 1.19 -11.78
C ARG A 382 -5.32 0.44 -10.75
N TYR A 383 -4.46 -0.46 -11.21
CA TYR A 383 -3.83 -1.44 -10.31
C TYR A 383 -2.51 -0.97 -9.71
N GLU A 384 -1.95 0.14 -10.19
CA GLU A 384 -0.82 0.87 -9.60
C GLU A 384 0.46 0.05 -9.43
N TYR A 385 0.56 -1.15 -10.03
CA TYR A 385 1.72 -2.05 -9.91
C TYR A 385 3.03 -1.42 -10.39
N HIS A 386 2.96 -0.30 -11.11
CA HIS A 386 4.10 0.48 -11.54
C HIS A 386 4.68 1.40 -10.46
N LEU A 387 3.89 1.76 -9.44
CA LEU A 387 4.28 2.55 -8.26
C LEU A 387 4.94 1.69 -7.18
N TRP A 388 4.62 0.40 -7.17
CA TRP A 388 5.01 -0.53 -6.10
C TRP A 388 6.40 -1.10 -6.32
N ALA A 389 7.37 -0.21 -6.09
CA ALA A 389 8.77 -0.37 -6.42
C ALA A 389 9.69 -0.46 -5.20
N ALA A 390 9.26 0.00 -4.01
CA ALA A 390 10.16 0.20 -2.88
C ALA A 390 9.43 0.45 -1.54
N TYR A 391 9.80 -0.32 -0.49
CA TYR A 391 9.50 -0.15 0.96
C TYR A 391 8.08 -0.53 1.47
N VAL A 392 7.92 -1.58 2.29
CA VAL A 392 8.11 -1.84 3.76
C VAL A 392 6.83 -1.82 4.61
N TYR A 393 5.68 -1.29 4.15
CA TYR A 393 4.47 -1.27 5.02
C TYR A 393 3.22 -1.95 4.49
N THR A 394 3.31 -2.61 3.34
CA THR A 394 2.19 -3.35 2.77
C THR A 394 2.70 -4.58 2.02
N PRO A 395 1.85 -5.61 1.87
CA PRO A 395 2.12 -6.78 1.04
C PRO A 395 2.76 -6.43 -0.31
N TYR A 396 4.08 -6.52 -0.38
CA TYR A 396 4.84 -6.15 -1.57
C TYR A 396 4.52 -7.15 -2.67
N LEU A 397 4.23 -6.73 -3.90
CA LEU A 397 4.09 -7.69 -5.03
C LEU A 397 5.32 -8.59 -5.15
N GLY A 398 6.51 -8.06 -4.88
CA GLY A 398 7.74 -8.85 -4.84
C GLY A 398 7.90 -9.75 -3.60
N ASN A 399 6.88 -9.90 -2.76
CA ASN A 399 6.75 -10.94 -1.74
C ASN A 399 5.76 -12.04 -2.16
N ILE A 400 5.19 -11.95 -3.35
CA ILE A 400 4.37 -13.00 -3.97
C ILE A 400 5.23 -13.77 -4.98
N GLN A 401 5.11 -15.10 -5.05
CA GLN A 401 5.94 -15.97 -5.92
C GLN A 401 5.92 -15.56 -7.40
N TRP A 402 4.80 -15.06 -7.91
CA TRP A 402 4.67 -14.59 -9.30
C TRP A 402 4.84 -13.08 -9.46
N GLY A 403 5.08 -12.33 -8.38
CA GLY A 403 5.36 -10.89 -8.44
C GLY A 403 6.84 -10.55 -8.24
N GLN A 404 7.74 -11.54 -8.15
CA GLN A 404 9.16 -11.34 -7.84
C GLN A 404 9.89 -10.42 -8.82
N HIS A 405 9.46 -10.37 -10.09
CA HIS A 405 10.07 -9.49 -11.07
C HIS A 405 9.78 -8.00 -10.83
N PHE A 406 8.86 -7.63 -9.94
CA PHE A 406 8.67 -6.25 -9.49
C PHE A 406 9.74 -5.80 -8.48
N LYS A 407 10.52 -6.74 -7.94
CA LYS A 407 11.55 -6.48 -6.93
C LYS A 407 12.59 -5.46 -7.42
N GLY A 408 12.80 -4.41 -6.62
CA GLY A 408 13.82 -3.39 -6.91
C GLY A 408 13.41 -2.42 -8.03
N LYS A 409 12.21 -1.84 -7.92
CA LYS A 409 11.67 -0.79 -8.80
C LYS A 409 11.36 -1.14 -10.25
N ARG A 410 11.14 -2.42 -10.56
CA ARG A 410 10.96 -2.87 -11.96
C ARG A 410 9.55 -2.66 -12.52
N GLY A 411 8.53 -2.48 -11.68
CA GLY A 411 7.20 -2.06 -12.14
C GLY A 411 7.22 -0.73 -12.91
N SER A 412 8.23 0.08 -12.70
CA SER A 412 8.42 1.31 -13.47
C SER A 412 8.72 1.04 -14.96
N GLN A 413 9.25 -0.12 -15.35
CA GLN A 413 9.65 -0.35 -16.75
C GLN A 413 8.50 -0.29 -17.76
N PHE A 414 7.24 -0.41 -17.32
CA PHE A 414 6.05 -0.21 -18.16
C PHE A 414 5.94 1.20 -18.73
N TYR A 415 6.54 2.21 -18.09
CA TYR A 415 6.49 3.57 -18.60
C TYR A 415 7.20 3.74 -19.95
N TYR A 416 8.15 2.86 -20.31
CA TYR A 416 8.85 2.94 -21.59
C TYR A 416 7.95 2.72 -22.81
N PHE A 417 6.80 2.05 -22.67
CA PHE A 417 5.81 1.93 -23.73
C PHE A 417 5.19 3.27 -24.13
N PHE A 418 5.18 4.25 -23.22
CA PHE A 418 4.57 5.57 -23.41
C PHE A 418 5.54 6.60 -23.99
N ILE A 419 6.76 6.21 -24.34
CA ILE A 419 7.77 7.14 -24.83
C ILE A 419 7.28 7.96 -26.02
N TYR A 420 6.56 7.38 -26.99
CA TYR A 420 6.06 8.14 -28.15
C TYR A 420 4.66 8.74 -27.95
N HIS A 421 3.95 8.32 -26.89
CA HIS A 421 2.59 8.75 -26.58
C HIS A 421 2.42 9.03 -25.08
N PRO A 422 3.19 9.96 -24.50
CA PRO A 422 3.15 10.25 -23.07
C PRO A 422 1.80 10.84 -22.63
N GLU A 423 1.06 11.46 -23.54
CA GLU A 423 -0.27 12.00 -23.32
C GLU A 423 -1.28 10.94 -22.89
N LYS A 424 -1.05 9.68 -23.27
CA LYS A 424 -1.93 8.56 -22.91
C LYS A 424 -1.83 8.16 -21.45
N LEU A 425 -0.81 8.59 -20.72
CA LEU A 425 -0.70 8.36 -19.28
C LEU A 425 -0.86 9.69 -18.53
N PRO A 426 -1.97 9.92 -17.80
CA PRO A 426 -2.31 11.24 -17.27
C PRO A 426 -1.22 11.91 -16.43
N ILE A 427 -0.53 11.14 -15.59
CA ILE A 427 0.57 11.68 -14.77
C ILE A 427 1.79 12.09 -15.62
N LEU A 428 2.15 11.32 -16.66
CA LEU A 428 3.22 11.71 -17.60
C LEU A 428 2.83 12.98 -18.35
N ASN A 429 1.61 13.04 -18.86
CA ASN A 429 1.07 14.19 -19.57
C ASN A 429 1.13 15.46 -18.70
N GLU A 430 0.69 15.35 -17.45
CA GLU A 430 0.68 16.46 -16.51
C GLU A 430 2.11 16.91 -16.14
N CYS A 431 3.07 15.98 -16.00
CA CYS A 431 4.48 16.31 -15.77
C CYS A 431 5.09 17.08 -16.94
N LEU A 432 4.78 16.67 -18.18
CA LEU A 432 5.23 17.36 -19.39
C LEU A 432 4.64 18.78 -19.46
N ARG A 433 3.32 18.90 -19.24
CA ARG A 433 2.58 20.17 -19.30
C ARG A 433 3.05 21.16 -18.25
N THR A 434 3.22 20.70 -17.01
CA THR A 434 3.55 21.58 -15.87
C THR A 434 5.06 21.78 -15.67
N ARG A 435 5.88 20.97 -16.34
CA ARG A 435 7.34 20.91 -16.11
C ARG A 435 7.69 20.64 -14.64
N LYS A 436 6.93 19.74 -14.03
CA LYS A 436 7.09 19.33 -12.63
C LYS A 436 7.17 17.81 -12.58
N LEU A 437 7.89 17.30 -11.57
CA LEU A 437 7.96 15.87 -11.32
C LEU A 437 7.00 15.49 -10.20
N PRO A 438 6.39 14.30 -10.25
CA PRO A 438 5.46 13.87 -9.23
C PRO A 438 6.23 13.38 -8.02
N SER A 439 5.85 13.80 -6.83
CA SER A 439 6.32 13.21 -5.58
C SER A 439 5.14 12.66 -4.78
N GLY A 440 5.41 11.63 -3.98
CA GLY A 440 4.38 11.01 -3.15
C GLY A 440 4.06 11.90 -1.95
N ILE A 441 2.77 12.08 -1.65
CA ILE A 441 2.32 12.81 -0.46
C ILE A 441 2.36 11.81 0.72
N SER A 442 3.33 11.92 1.65
CA SER A 442 3.26 11.52 3.10
C SER A 442 4.51 10.91 3.75
N SER A 443 4.51 10.91 5.08
CA SER A 443 5.45 10.25 6.00
C SER A 443 5.25 8.72 6.18
N GLY A 444 4.51 8.07 5.28
CA GLY A 444 4.39 6.61 5.15
C GLY A 444 4.38 6.15 3.69
N GLY A 445 3.94 7.02 2.78
CA GLY A 445 4.08 6.95 1.32
C GLY A 445 5.42 7.50 0.79
N TRP A 446 6.49 7.39 1.58
CA TRP A 446 7.85 7.91 1.33
C TRP A 446 8.50 7.48 -0.01
N SER A 447 7.85 6.71 -0.88
CA SER A 447 8.56 5.95 -1.91
C SER A 447 7.84 5.73 -3.24
N GLN A 448 6.53 5.91 -3.36
CA GLN A 448 5.83 5.41 -4.56
C GLN A 448 6.22 6.18 -5.83
N TYR A 449 6.00 7.50 -5.84
CA TYR A 449 6.38 8.35 -6.98
C TYR A 449 7.83 8.84 -6.92
N VAL A 450 8.38 9.08 -5.72
CA VAL A 450 9.78 9.55 -5.53
C VAL A 450 10.81 8.59 -6.17
N ASN A 451 10.51 7.29 -6.20
CA ASN A 451 11.39 6.31 -6.83
C ASN A 451 11.29 6.26 -8.35
N LEU A 452 10.29 6.91 -8.92
CA LEU A 452 10.01 6.98 -10.34
C LEU A 452 10.51 8.26 -10.99
N ASP A 453 10.89 9.28 -10.20
CA ASP A 453 11.43 10.56 -10.68
C ASP A 453 12.52 10.40 -11.75
N SER A 454 13.45 9.48 -11.50
CA SER A 454 14.55 9.17 -12.43
C SER A 454 14.06 8.63 -13.77
N LEU A 455 12.99 7.83 -13.75
CA LEU A 455 12.41 7.23 -14.94
C LEU A 455 11.53 8.23 -15.70
N TYR A 456 10.69 8.99 -14.98
CA TYR A 456 9.96 10.12 -15.53
C TYR A 456 10.90 11.08 -16.26
N SER A 457 11.99 11.46 -15.60
CA SER A 457 13.04 12.30 -16.19
C SER A 457 13.67 11.66 -17.43
N THR A 458 13.87 10.34 -17.44
CA THR A 458 14.47 9.62 -18.57
C THR A 458 13.53 9.61 -19.78
N ILE A 459 12.25 9.33 -19.57
CA ILE A 459 11.24 9.30 -20.63
C ILE A 459 11.04 10.70 -21.20
N ILE A 460 10.88 11.70 -20.32
CA ILE A 460 10.73 13.09 -20.73
C ILE A 460 11.98 13.55 -21.50
N TYR A 461 13.18 13.29 -21.01
CA TYR A 461 14.40 13.61 -21.75
C TYR A 461 14.42 12.94 -23.13
N TYR A 462 14.12 11.64 -23.20
CA TYR A 462 14.10 10.90 -24.47
C TYR A 462 13.14 11.54 -25.47
N LEU A 463 11.90 11.79 -25.05
CA LEU A 463 10.89 12.52 -25.83
C LEU A 463 11.41 13.83 -26.38
N THR A 464 12.17 14.54 -25.55
CA THR A 464 12.60 15.89 -25.87
C THR A 464 13.80 15.91 -26.81
N VAL A 465 14.72 14.95 -26.68
CA VAL A 465 15.77 14.71 -27.67
C VAL A 465 15.16 14.32 -29.01
N THR A 466 14.18 13.41 -29.02
CA THR A 466 13.59 12.92 -30.27
C THR A 466 12.76 13.97 -30.99
N ASN A 467 12.19 14.94 -30.26
CA ASN A 467 11.35 15.99 -30.84
C ASN A 467 12.09 17.33 -31.05
N GLN A 468 13.33 17.48 -30.56
CA GLN A 468 14.19 18.67 -30.71
C GLN A 468 13.48 20.02 -30.45
N THR A 469 12.67 20.13 -29.38
CA THR A 469 11.84 21.31 -29.07
C THR A 469 12.48 22.24 -28.02
N GLU A 470 11.87 23.40 -27.72
CA GLU A 470 12.31 24.25 -26.61
C GLU A 470 12.30 23.54 -25.25
N ASP A 471 11.43 22.55 -25.07
CA ASP A 471 11.43 21.70 -23.90
C ASP A 471 12.79 21.00 -23.74
N PHE A 472 13.57 20.81 -24.81
CA PHE A 472 14.87 20.11 -24.78
C PHE A 472 15.84 20.85 -23.90
N LYS A 473 15.90 22.18 -24.06
CA LYS A 473 16.76 23.04 -23.24
C LYS A 473 16.35 22.99 -21.77
N TYR A 474 15.05 22.90 -21.49
CA TYR A 474 14.55 22.79 -20.12
C TYR A 474 14.95 21.46 -19.46
N TRP A 475 14.69 20.32 -20.11
CA TRP A 475 14.93 18.99 -19.55
C TRP A 475 16.39 18.51 -19.63
N SER A 476 17.21 19.17 -20.44
CA SER A 476 18.67 19.00 -20.49
C SER A 476 19.45 19.88 -19.50
N ASP A 477 18.78 20.76 -18.74
CA ASP A 477 19.43 21.60 -17.73
C ASP A 477 20.11 20.72 -16.66
N GLU A 478 21.37 21.02 -16.37
CA GLU A 478 22.20 20.22 -15.47
C GLU A 478 21.61 20.10 -14.05
N ARG A 479 20.84 21.08 -13.59
CA ARG A 479 20.18 21.04 -12.27
C ARG A 479 19.04 20.03 -12.26
N VAL A 480 18.29 19.93 -13.37
CA VAL A 480 17.30 18.87 -13.60
C VAL A 480 17.98 17.50 -13.68
N MET A 481 19.20 17.45 -14.24
CA MET A 481 20.04 16.25 -14.31
C MET A 481 20.69 15.86 -12.97
N ARG A 482 20.72 16.72 -11.94
CA ARG A 482 21.36 16.46 -10.64
C ARG A 482 20.41 15.96 -9.55
N ARG A 483 19.08 16.04 -9.74
CA ARG A 483 18.09 15.87 -8.66
C ARG A 483 17.66 14.44 -8.31
N SER A 484 17.90 13.44 -9.15
CA SER A 484 17.74 12.03 -8.71
C SER A 484 19.09 11.45 -8.30
N SER A 485 19.08 10.24 -7.73
CA SER A 485 20.25 9.41 -7.42
C SER A 485 21.03 8.94 -8.68
N LEU A 486 21.20 9.86 -9.63
CA LEU A 486 21.43 9.74 -11.08
C LEU A 486 22.88 9.58 -11.50
N SER A 487 23.85 9.90 -10.64
CA SER A 487 25.27 9.71 -10.98
C SER A 487 25.63 8.24 -11.23
N ARG A 488 24.72 7.31 -10.87
CA ARG A 488 24.87 5.86 -11.02
C ARG A 488 24.04 5.25 -12.15
N ASP A 489 23.14 6.00 -12.80
CA ASP A 489 22.24 5.45 -13.80
C ASP A 489 22.87 5.43 -15.21
N LYS A 490 23.42 4.28 -15.58
CA LYS A 490 24.05 4.03 -16.89
C LYS A 490 23.09 4.29 -18.06
N ILE A 491 21.77 4.16 -17.86
CA ILE A 491 20.78 4.35 -18.93
C ILE A 491 20.77 5.82 -19.35
N ARG A 492 20.76 6.77 -18.40
CA ARG A 492 20.81 8.20 -18.69
C ARG A 492 22.15 8.64 -19.27
N GLN A 493 23.28 8.09 -18.80
CA GLN A 493 24.60 8.34 -19.43
C GLN A 493 24.62 7.91 -20.91
N ASN A 494 23.94 6.81 -21.24
CA ASN A 494 23.86 6.31 -22.61
C ASN A 494 22.86 7.11 -23.46
N VAL A 495 21.77 7.59 -22.87
CA VAL A 495 20.79 8.48 -23.52
C VAL A 495 21.39 9.88 -23.78
N VAL A 496 22.22 10.42 -22.88
CA VAL A 496 23.02 11.65 -23.09
C VAL A 496 24.03 11.49 -24.24
N LYS A 497 24.69 10.32 -24.33
CA LYS A 497 25.59 10.01 -25.46
C LYS A 497 24.85 10.01 -26.81
N LEU A 498 23.55 9.74 -26.85
CA LEU A 498 22.73 9.81 -28.06
C LEU A 498 22.32 11.24 -28.45
N GLY A 499 22.32 12.19 -27.50
CA GLY A 499 22.10 13.62 -27.76
C GLY A 499 23.39 14.41 -27.98
N MET A 500 24.55 13.74 -27.98
CA MET A 500 25.85 14.28 -28.38
C MET A 500 26.41 13.46 -29.56
N MET A 501 25.68 13.49 -30.67
CA MET A 501 26.20 13.49 -32.04
C MET A 501 25.36 14.46 -32.85
#